data_AF-A0A3M2LN41-F1
#
_entry.id   AF-A0A3M2LN41-F1
#
_cell.length_a   1.000
_cell.length_b   1.000
_cell.length_c   1.000
_cell.angle_alpha   90.00
_cell.angle_beta   90.00
_cell.angle_gamma   90.00
#
_symmetry.space_group_name_H-M   'P 1'
#
loop_
_entity.id
_entity.type
_entity.pdbx_description
1 polymer ?
#
loop_
_entity_poly.entity_id
_entity_poly.type
_entity_poly.pdbx_seq_one_letter_code
_entity_poly.pdbx_strand_id
1 'polypeptide(L)'
;MRSAWQLLADGLLIQRLHLHLEEWHGVVREVEELPDIGGVSVAGLARPPAVLPSPEARALLERAGLTFWWSLPQQHGVDGDTSATCLARAVAQVRMRLIPDGTAAPWAEAAVVAVEASAWWVGFFALIRHRGVRPLTLEPNPYPIQAPVLEGAVRAVSYGLATRLLAAALQARDDEPARHSYCEAITASLEVERGIPALLSDLDELRLVDLVTTAAVWRGQFTKYAGGTGAGQVE
;
A
#
# COMPACT_ATOMS: atom_id res chain seq x y z
N MET A 1 -6.11 21.03 3.67
CA MET A 1 -5.42 20.63 4.92
C MET A 1 -5.47 19.11 5.04
N ARG A 2 -4.33 18.45 5.28
CA ARG A 2 -4.31 17.00 5.58
C ARG A 2 -4.92 16.78 6.96
N SER A 3 -5.69 15.70 7.14
CA SER A 3 -6.22 15.37 8.46
C SER A 3 -5.07 14.91 9.39
N ALA A 4 -5.12 15.28 10.67
CA ALA A 4 -4.08 14.91 11.64
C ALA A 4 -3.88 13.39 11.74
N TRP A 5 -4.95 12.61 11.55
CA TRP A 5 -4.91 11.14 11.47
C TRP A 5 -4.05 10.63 10.31
N GLN A 6 -4.23 11.17 9.10
CA GLN A 6 -3.44 10.74 7.94
C GLN A 6 -1.94 11.01 8.14
N LEU A 7 -1.58 12.13 8.77
CA LEU A 7 -0.19 12.42 9.10
C LEU A 7 0.39 11.41 10.10
N LEU A 8 -0.38 11.04 11.13
CA LEU A 8 0.03 10.05 12.11
C LEU A 8 0.20 8.66 11.48
N ALA A 9 -0.76 8.25 10.65
CA ALA A 9 -0.71 7.02 9.87
C ALA A 9 0.53 6.96 8.98
N ASP A 10 0.74 7.99 8.16
CA ASP A 10 1.91 8.14 7.30
C ASP A 10 3.21 8.02 8.14
N GLY A 11 3.27 8.69 9.29
CA GLY A 11 4.41 8.64 10.21
C GLY A 11 4.70 7.24 10.78
N LEU A 12 3.65 6.48 11.14
CA LEU A 12 3.78 5.11 11.63
C LEU A 12 4.32 4.16 10.54
N LEU A 13 3.91 4.34 9.29
CA LEU A 13 4.41 3.53 8.17
C LEU A 13 5.91 3.81 7.92
N ILE A 14 6.31 5.09 7.93
CA ILE A 14 7.71 5.49 7.78
C ILE A 14 8.56 4.96 8.94
N GLN A 15 8.06 5.09 10.18
CA GLN A 15 8.75 4.58 11.35
C GLN A 15 8.99 3.07 11.25
N ARG A 16 7.97 2.31 10.84
CA ARG A 16 8.11 0.85 10.67
C ARG A 16 9.07 0.49 9.55
N LEU A 17 9.03 1.21 8.44
CA LEU A 17 10.01 1.02 7.38
C LEU A 17 11.42 1.18 7.92
N HIS A 18 11.68 2.25 8.67
CA HIS A 18 13.00 2.50 9.25
C HIS A 18 13.44 1.40 10.22
N LEU A 19 12.53 0.94 11.10
CA LEU A 19 12.82 -0.11 12.08
C LEU A 19 13.11 -1.48 11.46
N HIS A 20 12.54 -1.77 10.29
CA HIS A 20 12.63 -3.08 9.65
C HIS A 20 13.41 -3.08 8.33
N LEU A 21 14.12 -1.99 8.02
CA LEU A 21 14.81 -1.85 6.74
C LEU A 21 15.97 -2.85 6.61
N GLU A 22 16.73 -3.09 7.68
CA GLU A 22 17.82 -4.06 7.67
C GLU A 22 17.29 -5.50 7.53
N GLU A 23 16.23 -5.84 8.25
CA GLU A 23 15.51 -7.11 8.13
C GLU A 23 15.04 -7.33 6.68
N TRP A 24 14.40 -6.32 6.09
CA TRP A 24 13.92 -6.36 4.71
C TRP A 24 15.06 -6.58 3.72
N HIS A 25 16.18 -5.84 3.85
CA HIS A 25 17.35 -6.04 2.98
C HIS A 25 17.96 -7.43 3.13
N GLY A 26 17.94 -8.01 4.32
CA GLY A 26 18.36 -9.40 4.56
C GLY A 26 17.51 -10.38 3.75
N VAL A 27 16.18 -10.29 3.89
CA VAL A 27 15.24 -11.16 3.17
C VAL A 27 15.40 -11.01 1.65
N VAL A 28 15.50 -9.79 1.14
CA VAL A 28 15.58 -9.55 -0.31
C VAL A 28 16.88 -10.07 -0.93
N ARG A 29 17.97 -10.16 -0.16
CA ARG A 29 19.26 -10.68 -0.64
C ARG A 29 19.37 -12.20 -0.55
N GLU A 30 18.74 -12.81 0.45
CA GLU A 30 18.97 -14.22 0.81
C GLU A 30 17.86 -15.15 0.32
N VAL A 31 16.66 -14.62 0.04
CA VAL A 31 15.47 -15.41 -0.27
C VAL A 31 15.03 -15.15 -1.71
N GLU A 32 14.98 -16.20 -2.52
CA GLU A 32 14.46 -16.10 -3.91
C GLU A 32 12.92 -16.24 -3.95
N GLU A 33 12.38 -17.18 -3.18
CA GLU A 33 10.94 -17.44 -3.07
C GLU A 33 10.50 -17.43 -1.61
N LEU A 34 9.39 -16.76 -1.32
CA LEU A 34 8.79 -16.85 0.02
C LEU A 34 8.03 -18.17 0.13
N PRO A 35 8.43 -19.08 1.03
CA PRO A 35 7.74 -20.37 1.20
C PRO A 35 6.27 -20.19 1.62
N ASP A 36 5.94 -19.01 2.13
CA ASP A 36 4.63 -18.71 2.70
C ASP A 36 3.77 -17.76 1.83
N ILE A 37 4.22 -17.42 0.63
CA ILE A 37 3.43 -16.63 -0.34
C ILE A 37 3.51 -17.37 -1.67
N GLY A 38 2.58 -18.31 -1.86
CA GLY A 38 2.61 -19.20 -3.03
C GLY A 38 2.58 -18.42 -4.35
N GLY A 39 3.56 -18.69 -5.21
CA GLY A 39 3.62 -18.17 -6.58
C GLY A 39 4.06 -16.70 -6.69
N VAL A 40 4.76 -16.15 -5.69
CA VAL A 40 5.30 -14.79 -5.75
C VAL A 40 6.78 -14.77 -5.38
N SER A 41 7.62 -14.30 -6.31
CA SER A 41 9.06 -14.11 -6.06
C SER A 41 9.31 -12.90 -5.17
N VAL A 42 10.40 -12.94 -4.40
CA VAL A 42 10.83 -11.83 -3.54
C VAL A 42 11.13 -10.57 -4.36
N ALA A 43 11.80 -10.74 -5.50
CA ALA A 43 12.01 -9.70 -6.50
C ALA A 43 10.69 -9.01 -6.93
N GLY A 44 9.64 -9.80 -7.10
CA GLY A 44 8.32 -9.31 -7.48
C GLY A 44 7.62 -8.46 -6.42
N LEU A 45 7.95 -8.68 -5.14
CA LEU A 45 7.43 -7.92 -3.99
C LEU A 45 8.28 -6.67 -3.69
N ALA A 46 9.57 -6.71 -4.01
CA ALA A 46 10.51 -5.64 -3.72
C ALA A 46 10.64 -4.59 -4.83
N ARG A 47 9.93 -4.77 -5.94
CA ARG A 47 10.09 -3.97 -7.16
C ARG A 47 9.67 -2.50 -6.96
N PRO A 48 10.53 -1.52 -7.31
CA PRO A 48 10.16 -0.11 -7.24
C PRO A 48 9.10 0.25 -8.30
N PRO A 49 8.39 1.38 -8.15
CA PRO A 49 7.55 1.92 -9.22
C PRO A 49 8.36 2.05 -10.52
N ALA A 50 7.77 1.67 -11.65
CA ALA A 50 8.48 1.64 -12.93
C ALA A 50 8.67 3.05 -13.50
N VAL A 51 7.80 3.98 -13.13
CA VAL A 51 7.79 5.36 -13.64
C VAL A 51 8.25 6.32 -12.56
N LEU A 52 9.23 7.17 -12.91
CA LEU A 52 9.56 8.33 -12.10
C LEU A 52 8.62 9.48 -12.45
N PRO A 53 8.03 10.17 -11.45
CA PRO A 53 7.11 11.26 -11.73
C PRO A 53 7.84 12.47 -12.33
N SER A 54 7.26 13.02 -13.40
CA SER A 54 7.54 14.35 -13.95
C SER A 54 7.44 15.43 -12.88
N PRO A 55 8.04 16.62 -13.09
CA PRO A 55 7.96 17.72 -12.12
C PRO A 55 6.52 18.07 -11.74
N GLU A 56 5.60 18.08 -12.70
CA GLU A 56 4.18 18.38 -12.49
C GLU A 56 3.48 17.28 -11.69
N ALA A 57 3.72 16.00 -12.04
CA ALA A 57 3.21 14.87 -11.28
C ALA A 57 3.75 14.84 -9.85
N ARG A 58 5.04 15.16 -9.67
CA ARG A 58 5.70 15.26 -8.36
C ARG A 58 5.08 16.33 -7.49
N ALA A 59 4.79 17.51 -8.05
CA ALA A 59 4.12 18.59 -7.33
C ALA A 59 2.71 18.17 -6.86
N LEU A 60 1.99 17.38 -7.64
CA LEU A 60 0.70 16.81 -7.24
C LEU A 60 0.84 15.77 -6.12
N LEU A 61 1.82 14.87 -6.21
CA LEU A 61 2.14 13.91 -5.16
C LEU A 61 2.51 14.62 -3.85
N GLU A 62 3.32 15.68 -3.91
CA GLU A 62 3.69 16.48 -2.75
C GLU A 62 2.48 17.19 -2.13
N ARG A 63 1.64 17.81 -2.95
CA ARG A 63 0.40 18.45 -2.50
C ARG A 63 -0.52 17.44 -1.80
N ALA A 64 -0.64 16.24 -2.37
CA ALA A 64 -1.35 15.13 -1.75
C ALA A 64 -0.64 14.62 -0.48
N GLY A 65 0.67 14.77 -0.38
CA GLY A 65 1.48 14.23 0.72
C GLY A 65 1.93 12.81 0.56
N LEU A 66 2.01 12.40 -0.68
CA LEU A 66 2.43 11.07 -1.09
C LEU A 66 3.92 11.02 -1.43
N THR A 67 4.70 12.04 -1.06
CA THR A 67 6.14 12.10 -1.39
C THR A 67 6.87 10.85 -0.94
N PHE A 68 6.76 10.50 0.34
CA PHE A 68 7.42 9.30 0.88
C PHE A 68 6.81 8.00 0.34
N TRP A 69 5.52 8.02 -0.02
CA TRP A 69 4.83 6.86 -0.56
C TRP A 69 5.52 6.37 -1.83
N TRP A 70 5.99 7.25 -2.72
CA TRP A 70 6.71 6.86 -3.93
C TRP A 70 8.24 6.92 -3.79
N SER A 71 8.79 7.85 -3.01
CA SER A 71 10.24 8.05 -2.94
C SER A 71 10.97 6.95 -2.17
N LEU A 72 10.36 6.41 -1.10
CA LEU A 72 10.97 5.32 -0.33
C LEU A 72 11.02 4.00 -1.12
N PRO A 73 9.94 3.59 -1.84
CA PRO A 73 10.04 2.51 -2.80
C PRO A 73 11.13 2.70 -3.86
N GLN A 74 11.31 3.91 -4.38
CA GLN A 74 12.39 4.19 -5.35
C GLN A 74 13.78 4.08 -4.73
N GLN A 75 13.93 4.48 -3.47
CA GLN A 75 15.22 4.45 -2.77
C GLN A 75 15.63 3.03 -2.35
N HIS A 76 14.65 2.20 -1.97
CA HIS A 76 14.90 0.89 -1.35
C HIS A 76 14.50 -0.29 -2.22
N GLY A 77 13.70 -0.07 -3.26
CA GLY A 77 13.27 -1.14 -4.15
C GLY A 77 14.44 -1.82 -4.86
N VAL A 78 14.25 -3.09 -5.16
CA VAL A 78 15.24 -3.92 -5.85
C VAL A 78 14.68 -4.30 -7.20
N ASP A 79 15.45 -4.00 -8.25
CA ASP A 79 15.13 -4.45 -9.60
C ASP A 79 15.24 -5.97 -9.66
N GLY A 80 14.25 -6.60 -10.28
CA GLY A 80 14.20 -8.05 -10.41
C GLY A 80 13.32 -8.49 -11.55
N ASP A 81 13.25 -9.81 -11.77
CA ASP A 81 12.67 -10.38 -12.97
C ASP A 81 11.21 -9.94 -13.20
N THR A 82 10.88 -9.71 -14.47
CA THR A 82 9.66 -9.07 -14.95
C THR A 82 8.45 -10.00 -15.00
N SER A 83 8.56 -11.21 -14.45
CA SER A 83 7.46 -12.16 -14.37
C SER A 83 6.27 -11.49 -13.68
N ALA A 84 5.10 -11.51 -14.33
CA ALA A 84 3.91 -10.78 -13.90
C ALA A 84 3.46 -11.26 -12.50
N THR A 85 3.74 -10.46 -11.48
CA THR A 85 3.36 -10.79 -10.10
C THR A 85 1.88 -10.53 -9.87
N CYS A 86 1.32 -11.15 -8.82
CA CYS A 86 -0.04 -10.85 -8.37
C CYS A 86 -0.18 -9.34 -8.03
N LEU A 87 0.84 -8.72 -7.44
CA LEU A 87 0.82 -7.29 -7.14
C LEU A 87 0.80 -6.43 -8.42
N ALA A 88 1.62 -6.79 -9.42
CA ALA A 88 1.62 -6.10 -10.72
C ALA A 88 0.26 -6.23 -11.43
N ARG A 89 -0.40 -7.39 -11.31
CA ARG A 89 -1.75 -7.60 -11.83
C ARG A 89 -2.77 -6.72 -11.12
N ALA A 90 -2.71 -6.62 -9.79
CA ALA A 90 -3.60 -5.75 -9.02
C ALA A 90 -3.37 -4.26 -9.38
N VAL A 91 -2.12 -3.83 -9.52
CA VAL A 91 -1.75 -2.49 -10.01
C VAL A 91 -2.36 -2.23 -11.39
N ALA A 92 -2.20 -3.16 -12.33
CA ALA A 92 -2.74 -3.02 -13.68
C ALA A 92 -4.28 -2.90 -13.67
N GLN A 93 -4.97 -3.71 -12.87
CA GLN A 93 -6.43 -3.62 -12.71
C GLN A 93 -6.88 -2.26 -12.18
N VAL A 94 -6.20 -1.73 -11.15
CA VAL A 94 -6.52 -0.40 -10.61
C VAL A 94 -6.23 0.70 -11.64
N ARG A 95 -5.09 0.63 -12.34
CA ARG A 95 -4.74 1.59 -13.39
C ARG A 95 -5.79 1.63 -14.50
N MET A 96 -6.15 0.46 -15.05
CA MET A 96 -7.18 0.36 -16.10
C MET A 96 -8.54 0.90 -15.66
N ARG A 97 -8.88 0.73 -14.38
CA ARG A 97 -10.15 1.24 -13.84
C ARG A 97 -10.13 2.76 -13.63
N LEU A 98 -9.03 3.31 -13.14
CA LEU A 98 -8.97 4.71 -12.71
C LEU A 98 -8.47 5.68 -13.78
N ILE A 99 -7.72 5.19 -14.77
CA ILE A 99 -7.04 6.04 -15.74
C ILE A 99 -7.57 5.69 -17.12
N PRO A 100 -8.43 6.54 -17.73
CA PRO A 100 -8.94 6.31 -19.07
C PRO A 100 -7.79 6.19 -20.08
N ASP A 101 -7.96 5.30 -21.05
CA ASP A 101 -6.96 5.06 -22.10
C ASP A 101 -6.59 6.36 -22.84
N GLY A 102 -5.30 6.57 -23.06
CA GLY A 102 -4.77 7.76 -23.73
C GLY A 102 -4.72 9.04 -22.89
N THR A 103 -5.03 8.98 -21.59
CA THR A 103 -4.92 10.14 -20.70
C THR A 103 -3.46 10.56 -20.49
N ALA A 104 -3.07 11.70 -21.07
CA ALA A 104 -1.75 12.31 -20.92
C ALA A 104 -1.81 13.54 -20.00
N ALA A 105 -2.19 13.34 -18.74
CA ALA A 105 -2.32 14.40 -17.73
C ALA A 105 -1.38 14.16 -16.55
N PRO A 106 -0.82 15.23 -15.91
CA PRO A 106 0.07 15.07 -14.75
C PRO A 106 -0.56 14.31 -13.57
N TRP A 107 -1.88 14.42 -13.38
CA TRP A 107 -2.60 13.67 -12.35
C TRP A 107 -2.65 12.17 -12.66
N ALA A 108 -2.75 11.80 -13.94
CA ALA A 108 -2.80 10.41 -14.37
C ALA A 108 -1.44 9.75 -14.19
N GLU A 109 -0.36 10.45 -14.55
CA GLU A 109 1.01 10.02 -14.27
C GLU A 109 1.25 9.86 -12.77
N ALA A 110 0.88 10.86 -11.96
CA ALA A 110 0.97 10.77 -10.51
C ALA A 110 0.15 9.60 -9.95
N ALA A 111 -1.01 9.30 -10.53
CA ALA A 111 -1.86 8.18 -10.11
C ALA A 111 -1.20 6.84 -10.44
N VAL A 112 -0.57 6.69 -11.62
CA VAL A 112 0.25 5.51 -11.95
C VAL A 112 1.32 5.30 -10.88
N VAL A 113 2.09 6.34 -10.56
CA VAL A 113 3.17 6.27 -9.57
C VAL A 113 2.64 5.89 -8.19
N ALA A 114 1.53 6.49 -7.75
CA ALA A 114 0.92 6.17 -6.45
C ALA A 114 0.38 4.73 -6.38
N VAL A 115 -0.25 4.24 -7.45
CA VAL A 115 -0.76 2.87 -7.53
C VAL A 115 0.39 1.87 -7.55
N GLU A 116 1.45 2.11 -8.32
CA GLU A 116 2.64 1.25 -8.34
C GLU A 116 3.35 1.22 -6.98
N ALA A 117 3.46 2.37 -6.33
CA ALA A 117 4.03 2.47 -4.99
C ALA A 117 3.26 1.63 -3.95
N SER A 118 1.94 1.50 -4.08
CA SER A 118 1.15 0.67 -3.17
C SER A 118 1.57 -0.81 -3.18
N ALA A 119 1.94 -1.34 -4.36
CA ALA A 119 2.43 -2.71 -4.49
C ALA A 119 3.74 -2.90 -3.72
N TRP A 120 4.66 -1.94 -3.81
CA TRP A 120 5.89 -1.99 -3.05
C TRP A 120 5.63 -1.96 -1.54
N TRP A 121 4.72 -1.11 -1.05
CA TRP A 121 4.41 -1.05 0.39
C TRP A 121 3.78 -2.35 0.90
N VAL A 122 2.85 -2.94 0.14
CA VAL A 122 2.29 -4.26 0.46
C VAL A 122 3.39 -5.32 0.45
N GLY A 123 4.26 -5.33 -0.57
CA GLY A 123 5.38 -6.25 -0.67
C GLY A 123 6.39 -6.10 0.46
N PHE A 124 6.73 -4.87 0.84
CA PHE A 124 7.60 -4.56 1.96
C PHE A 124 7.10 -5.21 3.24
N PHE A 125 5.84 -4.93 3.62
CA PHE A 125 5.26 -5.50 4.84
C PHE A 125 5.01 -7.00 4.76
N ALA A 126 4.76 -7.54 3.56
CA ALA A 126 4.68 -8.98 3.35
C ALA A 126 6.04 -9.68 3.53
N LEU A 127 7.15 -9.04 3.17
CA LEU A 127 8.50 -9.60 3.28
C LEU A 127 9.02 -9.63 4.72
N ILE A 128 8.79 -8.56 5.49
CA ILE A 128 9.20 -8.49 6.91
C ILE A 128 8.16 -9.08 7.86
N ARG A 129 7.14 -9.77 7.35
CA ARG A 129 6.04 -10.25 8.18
C ARG A 129 6.60 -11.10 9.33
N HIS A 130 6.27 -10.73 10.57
CA HIS A 130 6.65 -11.56 11.70
C HIS A 130 5.78 -12.82 11.65
N ARG A 131 6.39 -14.01 11.60
CA ARG A 131 5.70 -15.31 11.60
C ARG A 131 5.00 -15.63 12.92
N GLY A 132 4.56 -14.64 13.67
CA GLY A 132 4.18 -14.81 15.06
C GLY A 132 3.12 -13.83 15.44
N VAL A 133 2.01 -14.37 15.95
CA VAL A 133 1.02 -13.75 16.83
C VAL A 133 -0.22 -13.22 16.09
N ARG A 134 -1.25 -14.07 15.95
CA ARG A 134 -2.61 -13.63 15.61
C ARG A 134 -3.05 -12.51 16.57
N PRO A 135 -3.77 -11.47 16.11
CA PRO A 135 -4.23 -10.38 16.98
C PRO A 135 -5.09 -10.85 18.16
N LEU A 136 -5.74 -12.02 18.01
CA LEU A 136 -6.65 -12.60 19.00
C LEU A 136 -6.03 -13.71 19.85
N THR A 137 -5.13 -14.55 19.29
CA THR A 137 -4.64 -15.75 19.99
C THR A 137 -3.18 -15.68 20.40
N LEU A 138 -2.45 -14.66 19.93
CA LEU A 138 -1.01 -14.51 20.13
C LEU A 138 -0.15 -15.68 19.64
N GLU A 139 -0.68 -16.55 18.77
CA GLU A 139 0.03 -17.70 18.22
C GLU A 139 0.56 -17.44 16.81
N PRO A 140 1.71 -18.01 16.41
CA PRO A 140 2.15 -18.07 15.02
C PRO A 140 1.05 -18.58 14.08
N ASN A 141 0.75 -17.83 13.01
CA ASN A 141 -0.09 -18.34 11.94
C ASN A 141 0.79 -19.20 11.00
N PRO A 142 0.59 -20.53 10.94
CA PRO A 142 1.41 -21.41 10.11
C PRO A 142 1.02 -21.33 8.62
N TYR A 143 -0.07 -20.65 8.26
CA TYR A 143 -0.60 -20.68 6.91
C TYR A 143 0.01 -19.59 6.01
N PRO A 144 0.29 -19.94 4.74
CA PRO A 144 0.73 -18.98 3.74
C PRO A 144 -0.34 -17.94 3.43
N ILE A 145 0.07 -16.67 3.26
CA ILE A 145 -0.83 -15.64 2.71
C ILE A 145 -1.02 -15.95 1.23
N GLN A 146 -2.27 -16.10 0.83
CA GLN A 146 -2.61 -16.39 -0.56
C GLN A 146 -2.44 -15.15 -1.43
N ALA A 147 -1.97 -15.32 -2.67
CA ALA A 147 -1.79 -14.21 -3.61
C ALA A 147 -3.05 -13.30 -3.76
N PRO A 148 -4.30 -13.81 -3.83
CA PRO A 148 -5.49 -12.97 -3.89
C PRO A 148 -5.68 -12.02 -2.69
N VAL A 149 -5.18 -12.40 -1.50
CA VAL A 149 -5.23 -11.57 -0.30
C VAL A 149 -4.31 -10.35 -0.47
N LEU A 150 -3.09 -10.57 -0.97
CA LEU A 150 -2.17 -9.46 -1.27
C LEU A 150 -2.68 -8.58 -2.41
N GLU A 151 -3.30 -9.16 -3.43
CA GLU A 151 -3.98 -8.38 -4.48
C GLU A 151 -5.08 -7.49 -3.89
N GLY A 152 -5.85 -8.02 -2.91
CA GLY A 152 -6.85 -7.27 -2.15
C GLY A 152 -6.25 -6.09 -1.39
N ALA A 153 -5.13 -6.32 -0.69
CA ALA A 153 -4.40 -5.28 0.02
C ALA A 153 -3.89 -4.19 -0.94
N VAL A 154 -3.29 -4.56 -2.07
CA VAL A 154 -2.81 -3.60 -3.09
C VAL A 154 -3.95 -2.75 -3.61
N ARG A 155 -5.10 -3.36 -3.96
CA ARG A 155 -6.29 -2.61 -4.40
C ARG A 155 -6.76 -1.62 -3.34
N ALA A 156 -6.89 -2.06 -2.09
CA ALA A 156 -7.33 -1.21 -0.98
C ALA A 156 -6.42 0.01 -0.78
N VAL A 157 -5.11 -0.21 -0.73
CA VAL A 157 -4.12 0.85 -0.58
C VAL A 157 -4.14 1.77 -1.81
N SER A 158 -4.12 1.20 -3.02
CA SER A 158 -4.13 1.96 -4.28
C SER A 158 -5.31 2.93 -4.37
N TYR A 159 -6.53 2.47 -4.10
CA TYR A 159 -7.72 3.34 -4.18
C TYR A 159 -7.68 4.45 -3.12
N GLY A 160 -7.15 4.17 -1.93
CA GLY A 160 -6.91 5.17 -0.89
C GLY A 160 -5.93 6.27 -1.33
N LEU A 161 -4.77 5.88 -1.88
CA LEU A 161 -3.77 6.83 -2.39
C LEU A 161 -4.29 7.61 -3.60
N ALA A 162 -4.97 6.94 -4.53
CA ALA A 162 -5.54 7.58 -5.71
C ALA A 162 -6.62 8.60 -5.32
N THR A 163 -7.50 8.28 -4.38
CA THR A 163 -8.52 9.21 -3.85
C THR A 163 -7.87 10.44 -3.26
N ARG A 164 -6.82 10.27 -2.44
CA ARG A 164 -6.06 11.37 -1.82
C ARG A 164 -5.36 12.25 -2.86
N LEU A 165 -4.75 11.64 -3.88
CA LEU A 165 -4.10 12.33 -4.98
C LEU A 165 -5.10 13.13 -5.82
N LEU A 166 -6.17 12.48 -6.28
CA LEU A 166 -7.17 13.08 -7.15
C LEU A 166 -7.92 14.21 -6.45
N ALA A 167 -8.22 14.07 -5.15
CA ALA A 167 -8.76 15.17 -4.35
C ALA A 167 -7.81 16.38 -4.32
N ALA A 168 -6.50 16.16 -4.15
CA ALA A 168 -5.51 17.23 -4.16
C ALA A 168 -5.32 17.86 -5.55
N ALA A 169 -5.44 17.07 -6.62
CA ALA A 169 -5.41 17.54 -8.00
C ALA A 169 -6.61 18.45 -8.30
N LEU A 170 -7.82 18.01 -7.94
CA LEU A 170 -9.07 18.76 -8.13
C LEU A 170 -9.14 20.06 -7.33
N GLN A 171 -8.52 20.09 -6.13
CA GLN A 171 -8.36 21.33 -5.36
C GLN A 171 -7.46 22.35 -6.06
N ALA A 172 -6.48 21.88 -6.83
CA ALA A 172 -5.54 22.75 -7.52
C ALA A 172 -6.06 23.21 -8.89
N ARG A 173 -6.78 22.33 -9.59
CA ARG A 173 -7.39 22.61 -10.88
C ARG A 173 -8.59 21.71 -11.06
N ASP A 174 -9.72 22.33 -11.37
CA ASP A 174 -10.91 21.59 -11.75
C ASP A 174 -10.72 21.01 -13.17
N ASP A 175 -10.84 19.69 -13.28
CA ASP A 175 -10.57 18.92 -14.50
C ASP A 175 -11.58 17.76 -14.60
N GLU A 176 -12.32 17.68 -15.71
CA GLU A 176 -13.43 16.72 -15.85
C GLU A 176 -12.97 15.26 -15.85
N PRO A 177 -11.92 14.86 -16.59
CA PRO A 177 -11.34 13.51 -16.48
C PRO A 177 -10.87 13.17 -15.06
N ALA A 178 -10.23 14.12 -14.37
CA ALA A 178 -9.81 13.91 -12.97
C ALA A 178 -11.02 13.74 -12.03
N ARG A 179 -12.13 14.48 -12.24
CA ARG A 179 -13.36 14.31 -11.46
C ARG A 179 -13.98 12.94 -11.69
N HIS A 180 -14.05 12.48 -12.94
CA HIS A 180 -14.56 11.15 -13.25
C HIS A 180 -13.72 10.07 -12.57
N SER A 181 -12.39 10.16 -12.70
CA SER A 181 -11.44 9.24 -12.07
C SER A 181 -11.54 9.28 -10.54
N TYR A 182 -11.79 10.45 -9.95
CA TYR A 182 -12.03 10.60 -8.52
C TYR A 182 -13.31 9.89 -8.07
N CYS A 183 -14.41 10.08 -8.80
CA CYS A 183 -15.66 9.37 -8.54
C CYS A 183 -15.48 7.85 -8.66
N GLU A 184 -14.77 7.37 -9.68
CA GLU A 184 -14.44 5.95 -9.83
C GLU A 184 -13.57 5.42 -8.69
N ALA A 185 -12.58 6.18 -8.22
CA ALA A 185 -11.77 5.81 -7.06
C ALA A 185 -12.62 5.68 -5.79
N ILE A 186 -13.60 6.58 -5.58
CA ILE A 186 -14.55 6.50 -4.46
C ILE A 186 -15.45 5.27 -4.60
N THR A 187 -16.04 5.03 -5.77
CA THR A 187 -16.89 3.86 -6.02
C THR A 187 -16.13 2.55 -5.81
N ALA A 188 -14.93 2.44 -6.36
CA ALA A 188 -14.08 1.26 -6.21
C ALA A 188 -13.64 1.06 -4.75
N SER A 189 -13.37 2.16 -4.03
CA SER A 189 -13.11 2.08 -2.58
C SER A 189 -14.31 1.46 -1.87
N LEU A 190 -15.54 1.90 -2.17
CA LEU A 190 -16.76 1.41 -1.50
C LEU A 190 -17.01 -0.08 -1.74
N GLU A 191 -16.65 -0.58 -2.93
CA GLU A 191 -16.68 -2.00 -3.24
C GLU A 191 -15.66 -2.78 -2.40
N VAL A 192 -14.43 -2.27 -2.27
CA VAL A 192 -13.39 -2.87 -1.43
C VAL A 192 -13.79 -2.85 0.05
N GLU A 193 -14.43 -1.78 0.52
CA GLU A 193 -14.87 -1.61 1.92
C GLU A 193 -15.67 -2.82 2.42
N ARG A 194 -16.57 -3.33 1.59
CA ARG A 194 -17.42 -4.50 1.90
C ARG A 194 -16.60 -5.76 2.18
N GLY A 195 -15.42 -5.87 1.57
CA GLY A 195 -14.50 -7.00 1.74
C GLY A 195 -13.44 -6.77 2.82
N ILE A 196 -13.30 -5.56 3.38
CA ILE A 196 -12.23 -5.23 4.33
C ILE A 196 -12.24 -6.16 5.55
N PRO A 197 -13.35 -6.44 6.24
CA PRO A 197 -13.32 -7.31 7.42
C PRO A 197 -12.73 -8.71 7.12
N ALA A 198 -13.12 -9.30 5.99
CA ALA A 198 -12.56 -10.59 5.54
C ALA A 198 -11.08 -10.44 5.17
N LEU A 199 -10.73 -9.39 4.41
CA LEU A 199 -9.35 -9.10 4.02
C LEU A 199 -8.43 -8.93 5.25
N LEU A 200 -8.86 -8.20 6.28
CA LEU A 200 -8.07 -8.00 7.50
C LEU A 200 -7.94 -9.31 8.29
N SER A 201 -8.99 -10.14 8.32
CA SER A 201 -8.94 -11.47 8.91
C SER A 201 -7.98 -12.40 8.16
N ASP A 202 -7.92 -12.32 6.84
CA ASP A 202 -7.07 -13.15 5.99
C ASP A 202 -5.60 -12.68 5.99
N LEU A 203 -5.37 -11.38 6.19
CA LEU A 203 -4.03 -10.83 6.38
C LEU A 203 -3.43 -11.29 7.71
N ASP A 204 -4.23 -11.34 8.79
CA ASP A 204 -3.93 -11.88 10.13
C ASP A 204 -2.59 -11.40 10.75
N GLU A 205 -2.04 -10.30 10.23
CA GLU A 205 -0.74 -9.74 10.58
C GLU A 205 -0.85 -8.23 10.75
N LEU A 206 -0.32 -7.74 11.88
CA LEU A 206 -0.56 -6.38 12.33
C LEU A 206 -0.05 -5.30 11.37
N ARG A 207 1.07 -5.52 10.67
CA ARG A 207 1.68 -4.50 9.80
C ARG A 207 0.89 -4.33 8.50
N LEU A 208 0.46 -5.41 7.85
CA LEU A 208 -0.39 -5.35 6.66
C LEU A 208 -1.81 -4.85 7.00
N VAL A 209 -2.36 -5.26 8.13
CA VAL A 209 -3.65 -4.72 8.64
C VAL A 209 -3.56 -3.22 8.87
N ASP A 210 -2.49 -2.75 9.54
CA ASP A 210 -2.30 -1.33 9.79
C ASP A 210 -2.07 -0.54 8.49
N LEU A 211 -1.39 -1.12 7.48
CA LEU A 211 -1.26 -0.49 6.15
C LEU A 211 -2.63 -0.33 5.47
N VAL A 212 -3.42 -1.40 5.37
CA VAL A 212 -4.72 -1.39 4.68
C VAL A 212 -5.71 -0.48 5.38
N THR A 213 -5.75 -0.50 6.71
CA THR A 213 -6.68 0.33 7.50
C THR A 213 -6.32 1.80 7.50
N THR A 214 -5.03 2.15 7.36
CA THR A 214 -4.59 3.55 7.37
C THR A 214 -4.50 4.19 5.98
N ALA A 215 -4.35 3.41 4.92
CA ALA A 215 -4.31 3.93 3.54
C ALA A 215 -5.69 4.38 3.03
N ALA A 216 -6.77 3.77 3.51
CA ALA A 216 -8.10 4.06 3.03
C ALA A 216 -8.67 5.36 3.62
N VAL A 217 -9.39 6.14 2.81
CA VAL A 217 -9.93 7.48 3.16
C VAL A 217 -11.21 7.38 4.01
N TRP A 218 -11.49 6.22 4.62
CA TRP A 218 -12.74 5.98 5.35
C TRP A 218 -12.93 7.01 6.46
N ARG A 219 -14.04 7.74 6.36
CA ARG A 219 -14.46 8.73 7.35
C ARG A 219 -14.73 8.03 8.67
N GLY A 220 -13.80 8.14 9.61
CA GLY A 220 -14.06 7.78 11.00
C GLY A 220 -13.00 6.86 11.58
N GLN A 221 -12.59 7.20 12.79
CA GLN A 221 -11.59 6.55 13.61
C GLN A 221 -11.72 5.02 13.62
N PHE A 222 -10.75 4.31 13.04
CA PHE A 222 -10.44 2.96 13.47
C PHE A 222 -9.24 3.04 14.40
N THR A 223 -9.53 3.08 15.70
CA THR A 223 -8.51 2.89 16.73
C THR A 223 -8.28 1.39 16.86
N LYS A 224 -7.03 0.96 16.69
CA LYS A 224 -6.63 -0.37 17.10
C LYS A 224 -6.79 -0.48 18.63
N TYR A 225 -7.68 -1.34 19.09
CA TYR A 225 -7.58 -1.90 20.44
C TYR A 225 -6.75 -3.17 20.33
N ALA A 226 -5.43 -3.02 20.35
CA ALA A 226 -4.51 -4.10 20.66
C ALA A 226 -3.71 -3.59 21.86
N GLY A 227 -4.14 -4.00 23.05
CA GLY A 227 -3.45 -3.69 24.29
C GLY A 227 -1.99 -4.12 24.15
N GLY A 228 -1.10 -3.13 24.10
CA GLY A 228 0.27 -3.39 24.50
C GLY A 228 0.25 -3.71 25.98
N THR A 229 0.75 -4.88 26.35
CA THR A 229 1.38 -5.09 27.66
C THR A 229 2.67 -4.26 27.69
N GLY A 230 2.53 -2.94 27.66
CA GLY A 230 3.58 -1.96 27.93
C GLY A 230 3.74 -1.71 29.43
N ALA A 231 3.56 -2.73 30.26
CA ALA A 231 3.93 -2.72 31.66
C ALA A 231 4.68 -4.03 31.91
N GLY A 232 5.95 -3.91 32.31
CA GLY A 232 6.87 -5.03 32.41
C GLY A 232 6.28 -6.23 33.14
N GLN A 233 6.49 -7.42 32.57
CA GLN A 233 6.53 -8.62 33.38
C GLN A 233 7.90 -8.68 34.03
N VAL A 234 7.97 -8.03 35.20
CA VAL A 234 8.77 -8.52 36.31
C VAL A 234 7.90 -9.56 37.01
N GLU A 235 8.20 -10.83 36.76
CA GLU A 235 8.36 -11.94 37.73
C GLU A 235 8.58 -13.25 36.98
#